data_AF-A0A1E7F3L6-F1
#
_entry.id   AF-A0A1E7F3L6-F1
#
_cell.length_a   1.000
_cell.length_b   1.000
_cell.length_c   1.000
_cell.angle_alpha   90.00
_cell.angle_beta   90.00
_cell.angle_gamma   90.00
#
_symmetry.space_group_name_H-M   'P 1'
#
loop_
_entity.id
_entity.type
_entity.pdbx_description
1 polymer ?
#
loop_
_entity_poly.entity_id
_entity_poly.type
_entity_poly.pdbx_seq_one_letter_code
_entity_poly.pdbx_strand_id
1 'polypeptide(L)'
;MPRSRSRSQQLSSAAATAAATIINLSVSLMLLLTIILPYSFIVVVNADADAEQDYSVTTMMMAAVDEKDESSAWKISSSSSSSSSQFKDINRIMSGSSSSHDSSSSSRFKYTNRIMSSSSSNNNNVNNNSTEKCIRSCDDGLYSNCVEDKDNNNNVSNNNNSNNNAQQPEVRFLFAGQSNMVGYANQSKGTMFSNIIQLINEKRFDIENDGSRNLKKKKKKKKKKKKKLIKELKKIIQQGRSATKESAKYSAELMYELAGNIRNESVLYNETIMVPNPNVSCSLTRPDSMNVLGCERAVTPTSCGSANTQYGPELMFSHVFPKLIVNNTQYHDKRIGITKVAVSGTVIKQWLGKGTDSDYGQSLYDAIDAGKGTIEAFVWFQGESDHTKSTTKSQYLKRLTNLVKGIQRKIYNTYKEYNNDSNNNSSKNKFKSKKDIPVVIVELGPFIGYGRAKENPPGPIIKAQRQFVLQHPNTILVNTGSNEDPKERLSKFYHFDAPSQLTIGHRIAVALSTLVNSTDGYQSTKSPTQMPSVEPSSSLNPSNSFRTCDSYIALNPVKRCNKIQPNSGSKRVSSFCPATCKKKCKTL
;
A
#
# COMPACT_ATOMS: atom_id res chain seq x y z
N MET A 1 -10.71 -51.65 63.39
CA MET A 1 -11.77 -50.80 62.79
C MET A 1 -11.39 -49.34 63.03
N PRO A 2 -11.42 -48.46 62.00
CA PRO A 2 -12.65 -47.75 61.61
C PRO A 2 -12.92 -47.69 60.09
N ARG A 3 -14.15 -47.34 59.73
CA ARG A 3 -14.76 -47.33 58.39
C ARG A 3 -14.62 -45.98 57.65
N SER A 4 -14.39 -46.06 56.34
CA SER A 4 -14.38 -44.94 55.38
C SER A 4 -15.79 -44.47 54.98
N ARG A 5 -16.03 -43.16 54.95
CA ARG A 5 -17.21 -42.53 54.29
C ARG A 5 -16.85 -42.06 52.88
N SER A 6 -17.79 -42.24 51.95
CA SER A 6 -17.61 -42.08 50.51
C SER A 6 -17.85 -40.65 50.01
N ARG A 7 -17.10 -40.29 48.97
CA ARG A 7 -16.95 -38.97 48.35
C ARG A 7 -18.13 -38.57 47.43
N SER A 8 -19.23 -39.32 47.41
CA SER A 8 -20.32 -39.10 46.43
C SER A 8 -21.36 -38.06 46.86
N GLN A 9 -21.42 -37.67 48.14
CA GLN A 9 -22.43 -36.72 48.62
C GLN A 9 -22.06 -35.24 48.46
N GLN A 10 -20.80 -34.89 48.15
CA GLN A 10 -20.40 -33.49 47.97
C GLN A 10 -20.63 -32.94 46.55
N LEU A 11 -20.87 -33.80 45.55
CA LEU A 11 -21.07 -33.37 44.16
C LEU A 11 -22.53 -33.00 43.83
N SER A 12 -23.51 -33.43 44.64
CA SER A 12 -24.93 -33.12 44.38
C SER A 12 -25.35 -31.72 44.86
N SER A 13 -24.72 -31.17 45.91
CA SER A 13 -25.14 -29.86 46.43
C SER A 13 -24.68 -28.69 45.55
N ALA A 14 -23.53 -28.81 44.87
CA ALA A 14 -22.99 -27.76 44.01
C ALA A 14 -23.81 -27.59 42.71
N ALA A 15 -24.40 -28.67 42.19
CA ALA A 15 -25.23 -28.62 40.99
C ALA A 15 -26.59 -27.94 41.24
N ALA A 16 -27.16 -28.10 42.44
CA ALA A 16 -28.43 -27.48 42.82
C ALA A 16 -28.30 -25.95 42.96
N THR A 17 -27.18 -25.45 43.48
CA THR A 17 -26.94 -24.00 43.65
C THR A 17 -26.74 -23.29 42.30
N ALA A 18 -26.12 -23.95 41.33
CA ALA A 18 -25.93 -23.39 39.99
C ALA A 18 -27.26 -23.25 39.21
N ALA A 19 -28.17 -24.22 39.34
CA ALA A 19 -29.47 -24.19 38.68
C ALA A 19 -30.38 -23.07 39.21
N ALA A 20 -30.39 -22.83 40.52
CA ALA A 20 -31.17 -21.75 41.13
C ALA A 20 -30.68 -20.35 40.71
N THR A 21 -29.38 -20.20 40.47
CA THR A 21 -28.79 -18.91 40.06
C THR A 21 -29.16 -18.55 38.61
N ILE A 22 -29.28 -19.54 37.73
CA ILE A 22 -29.64 -19.32 36.32
C ILE A 22 -31.12 -18.93 36.16
N ILE A 23 -32.01 -19.47 37.00
CA ILE A 23 -33.45 -19.14 36.96
C ILE A 23 -33.70 -17.71 37.46
N ASN A 24 -32.98 -17.23 38.49
CA ASN A 24 -33.15 -15.85 38.96
C ASN A 24 -32.63 -14.78 37.98
N LEU A 25 -31.62 -15.13 37.15
CA LEU A 25 -31.11 -14.25 36.10
C LEU A 25 -32.07 -14.14 34.90
N SER A 26 -32.77 -15.21 34.54
CA SER A 26 -33.73 -15.17 33.42
C SER A 26 -34.99 -14.39 33.75
N VAL A 27 -35.48 -14.47 34.99
CA VAL A 27 -36.64 -13.69 35.47
C VAL A 27 -36.31 -12.20 35.56
N SER A 28 -35.11 -11.83 36.02
CA SER A 28 -34.67 -10.43 36.07
C SER A 28 -34.49 -9.82 34.68
N LEU A 29 -34.03 -10.60 33.69
CA LEU A 29 -33.86 -10.13 32.31
C LEU A 29 -35.21 -9.93 31.60
N MET A 30 -36.20 -10.78 31.88
CA MET A 30 -37.57 -10.64 31.37
C MET A 30 -38.28 -9.43 31.99
N LEU A 31 -38.05 -9.11 33.26
CA LEU A 31 -38.60 -7.90 33.90
C LEU A 31 -37.96 -6.61 33.38
N LEU A 32 -36.70 -6.65 32.94
CA LEU A 32 -36.02 -5.48 32.36
C LEU A 32 -36.52 -5.16 30.94
N LEU A 33 -36.92 -6.20 30.18
CA LEU A 33 -37.41 -6.05 28.81
C LEU A 33 -38.84 -5.49 28.74
N THR A 34 -39.65 -5.65 29.77
CA THR A 34 -41.01 -5.08 29.84
C THR A 34 -41.05 -3.61 30.27
N ILE A 35 -39.98 -3.08 30.86
CA ILE A 35 -39.91 -1.68 31.32
C ILE A 35 -39.37 -0.72 30.24
N ILE A 36 -38.76 -1.22 29.16
CA ILE A 36 -38.09 -0.40 28.13
C ILE A 36 -39.01 0.04 26.97
N LEU A 37 -40.30 -0.32 26.98
CA LEU A 37 -41.25 0.21 26.01
C LEU A 37 -42.37 0.92 26.74
N PRO A 38 -42.48 2.25 26.58
CA PRO A 38 -43.64 2.68 25.83
C PRO A 38 -43.48 3.96 24.96
N TYR A 39 -44.39 4.05 24.00
CA TYR A 39 -44.86 5.20 23.21
C TYR A 39 -43.95 5.76 22.09
N SER A 40 -44.20 5.27 20.87
CA SER A 40 -44.01 6.07 19.66
C SER A 40 -45.38 6.61 19.22
N PHE A 41 -45.61 7.91 19.45
CA PHE A 41 -46.64 8.67 18.75
C PHE A 41 -46.17 8.89 17.31
N ILE A 42 -47.02 8.54 16.35
CA ILE A 42 -46.86 8.94 14.95
C ILE A 42 -47.35 10.39 14.85
N VAL A 43 -46.43 11.33 14.65
CA VAL A 43 -46.76 12.67 14.14
C VAL A 43 -46.23 12.73 12.71
N VAL A 44 -47.16 12.77 11.75
CA VAL A 44 -46.87 13.12 10.36
C VAL A 44 -46.74 14.64 10.30
N VAL A 45 -45.56 15.16 9.99
CA VAL A 45 -45.36 16.56 9.62
C VAL A 45 -44.79 16.62 8.21
N ASN A 46 -45.60 17.11 7.27
CA ASN A 46 -45.14 17.70 6.02
C ASN A 46 -44.63 19.11 6.33
N ALA A 47 -43.42 19.46 5.88
CA ALA A 47 -43.05 20.85 5.58
C ALA A 47 -41.75 20.88 4.77
N ASP A 48 -41.85 21.49 3.58
CA ASP A 48 -40.78 22.18 2.87
C ASP A 48 -40.17 23.30 3.75
N ALA A 49 -38.88 23.60 3.55
CA ALA A 49 -38.30 24.94 3.42
C ALA A 49 -36.80 24.98 3.76
N ASP A 50 -36.13 25.83 3.00
CA ASP A 50 -34.70 26.14 2.94
C ASP A 50 -34.13 26.78 4.22
N ALA A 51 -32.83 26.57 4.45
CA ALA A 51 -31.93 27.56 5.05
C ALA A 51 -30.46 27.12 4.92
N GLU A 52 -29.74 27.79 4.01
CA GLU A 52 -28.28 27.79 3.96
C GLU A 52 -27.69 28.54 5.16
N GLN A 53 -26.60 28.01 5.72
CA GLN A 53 -25.73 28.75 6.62
C GLN A 53 -24.27 28.58 6.16
N ASP A 54 -23.73 29.66 5.62
CA ASP A 54 -22.34 29.85 5.24
C ASP A 54 -21.41 29.69 6.45
N TYR A 55 -20.41 28.82 6.31
CA TYR A 55 -19.22 28.84 7.16
C TYR A 55 -17.99 29.02 6.27
N SER A 56 -17.47 30.25 6.29
CA SER A 56 -16.14 30.63 5.78
C SER A 56 -15.06 29.75 6.41
N VAL A 57 -14.36 28.94 5.60
CA VAL A 57 -13.22 28.13 6.03
C VAL A 57 -11.93 28.92 5.80
N THR A 58 -11.35 29.43 6.88
CA THR A 58 -9.99 29.99 6.89
C THR A 58 -8.95 28.88 6.65
N THR A 59 -8.13 29.05 5.63
CA THR A 59 -6.95 28.21 5.34
C THR A 59 -5.90 28.36 6.44
N MET A 60 -5.67 27.32 7.26
CA MET A 60 -4.52 27.24 8.15
C MET A 60 -3.35 26.54 7.45
N MET A 61 -2.32 27.31 7.08
CA MET A 61 -0.98 26.77 6.82
C MET A 61 -0.34 26.36 8.15
N MET A 62 0.00 25.08 8.33
CA MET A 62 0.81 24.65 9.47
C MET A 62 2.29 24.70 9.11
N ALA A 63 2.99 25.69 9.65
CA ALA A 63 4.44 25.68 9.81
C ALA A 63 4.81 24.72 10.95
N ALA A 64 5.86 23.93 10.74
CA ALA A 64 6.44 23.08 11.77
C ALA A 64 7.06 23.95 12.87
N VAL A 65 6.57 23.80 14.11
CA VAL A 65 7.20 24.38 15.30
C VAL A 65 8.11 23.32 15.90
N ASP A 66 9.40 23.64 16.01
CA ASP A 66 10.41 22.90 16.77
C ASP A 66 10.11 23.03 18.26
N GLU A 67 9.81 21.92 18.94
CA GLU A 67 9.73 21.85 20.40
C GLU A 67 11.13 21.55 20.95
N LYS A 68 11.68 22.50 21.72
CA LYS A 68 12.89 22.33 22.53
C LYS A 68 12.54 21.59 23.82
N ASP A 69 13.38 20.63 24.16
CA ASP A 69 13.44 19.89 25.42
C ASP A 69 13.53 20.81 26.65
N GLU A 70 12.68 20.58 27.65
CA GLU A 70 13.00 20.87 29.06
C GLU A 70 12.44 19.81 30.03
N SER A 71 13.18 19.63 31.12
CA SER A 71 12.87 18.96 32.39
C SER A 71 13.15 17.45 32.52
N SER A 72 14.42 17.15 32.79
CA SER A 72 14.86 16.07 33.66
C SER A 72 14.83 16.54 35.13
N ALA A 73 14.04 15.87 35.96
CA ALA A 73 14.07 16.03 37.42
C ALA A 73 14.02 14.65 38.08
N TRP A 74 15.17 14.13 38.51
CA TRP A 74 15.26 13.10 39.56
C TRP A 74 16.45 13.42 40.47
N LYS A 75 16.12 13.86 41.69
CA LYS A 75 17.01 13.91 42.86
C LYS A 75 17.25 12.49 43.37
N ILE A 76 18.50 12.07 43.55
CA ILE A 76 18.92 11.15 44.62
C ILE A 76 20.26 11.63 45.19
N SER A 77 20.35 11.44 46.50
CA SER A 77 21.24 11.94 47.54
C SER A 77 22.75 11.73 47.41
N SER A 78 23.44 12.70 48.03
CA SER A 78 24.79 12.70 48.56
C SER A 78 25.14 11.52 49.48
N SER A 79 26.36 11.00 49.33
CA SER A 79 27.22 10.64 50.46
C SER A 79 28.70 10.72 50.06
N SER A 80 29.45 11.35 50.94
CA SER A 80 30.88 11.64 50.93
C SER A 80 31.71 10.47 51.42
N SER A 81 32.90 10.25 50.83
CA SER A 81 34.14 9.99 51.57
C SER A 81 35.39 9.99 50.68
N SER A 82 36.27 10.94 51.01
CA SER A 82 37.74 10.99 50.94
C SER A 82 38.52 9.72 50.53
N SER A 83 39.55 9.86 49.68
CA SER A 83 40.96 9.99 50.11
C SER A 83 41.99 9.92 48.97
N SER A 84 42.88 10.93 48.94
CA SER A 84 44.32 10.94 48.63
C SER A 84 44.91 10.01 47.56
N SER A 85 45.52 10.56 46.50
CA SER A 85 46.99 10.67 46.25
C SER A 85 47.25 10.06 44.86
N GLN A 86 48.17 10.45 43.96
CA GLN A 86 49.42 11.21 43.99
C GLN A 86 49.59 11.91 42.62
N PHE A 87 50.14 13.13 42.62
CA PHE A 87 50.75 13.75 41.44
C PHE A 87 52.26 13.54 41.53
N LYS A 88 52.90 13.11 40.43
CA LYS A 88 54.32 13.38 40.13
C LYS A 88 54.51 13.57 38.62
N ASP A 89 54.92 14.81 38.32
CA ASP A 89 55.68 15.36 37.20
C ASP A 89 56.30 14.39 36.18
N ILE A 90 56.21 14.74 34.88
CA ILE A 90 57.37 15.00 33.99
C ILE A 90 56.98 16.04 32.92
N ASN A 91 57.72 17.15 32.89
CA ASN A 91 57.77 18.15 31.82
C ASN A 91 58.60 17.65 30.62
N ARG A 92 58.18 17.94 29.37
CA ARG A 92 59.12 18.35 28.29
C ARG A 92 58.43 19.05 27.10
N ILE A 93 58.49 20.39 27.15
CA ILE A 93 58.94 21.34 26.12
C ILE A 93 58.90 20.89 24.64
N MET A 94 58.09 21.59 23.84
CA MET A 94 58.53 22.44 22.72
C MET A 94 57.42 23.46 22.41
N SER A 95 57.76 24.71 22.70
CA SER A 95 57.01 25.94 22.48
C SER A 95 57.10 26.37 21.02
N GLY A 96 56.11 27.13 20.55
CA GLY A 96 56.31 27.99 19.38
C GLY A 96 55.03 28.62 18.83
N SER A 97 54.70 29.83 19.32
CA SER A 97 54.02 30.96 18.64
C SER A 97 52.63 30.72 18.02
N SER A 98 51.58 31.52 18.22
CA SER A 98 51.50 32.97 18.40
C SER A 98 50.10 33.40 18.88
N SER A 99 50.06 34.55 19.56
CA SER A 99 48.99 35.58 19.71
C SER A 99 47.84 35.56 18.67
N SER A 100 46.61 36.03 18.89
CA SER A 100 46.05 37.02 19.83
C SER A 100 44.50 36.99 19.75
N HIS A 101 43.90 37.62 20.75
CA HIS A 101 42.49 37.88 21.05
C HIS A 101 41.56 38.41 19.94
N ASP A 102 40.29 38.04 20.15
CA ASP A 102 39.04 38.81 20.06
C ASP A 102 38.21 38.99 18.77
N SER A 103 36.98 38.45 18.91
CA SER A 103 35.68 39.10 18.69
C SER A 103 35.00 39.03 17.31
N SER A 104 33.83 38.37 17.35
CA SER A 104 32.57 38.71 16.69
C SER A 104 32.57 39.25 15.27
N SER A 105 31.95 38.52 14.35
CA SER A 105 30.89 39.12 13.51
C SER A 105 30.07 38.09 12.74
N SER A 106 28.77 38.29 12.84
CA SER A 106 27.71 37.84 11.95
C SER A 106 28.10 38.01 10.48
N SER A 107 27.91 36.98 9.66
CA SER A 107 27.90 37.13 8.20
C SER A 107 26.69 36.45 7.57
N ARG A 108 25.78 37.32 7.10
CA ARG A 108 24.77 37.07 6.08
C ARG A 108 25.43 36.45 4.84
N PHE A 109 24.95 35.30 4.40
CA PHE A 109 25.24 34.78 3.06
C PHE A 109 24.48 35.60 2.02
N LYS A 110 25.20 36.44 1.26
CA LYS A 110 24.75 36.98 -0.02
C LYS A 110 25.07 35.97 -1.12
N TYR A 111 24.03 35.47 -1.78
CA TYR A 111 24.16 34.80 -3.07
C TYR A 111 24.59 35.82 -4.14
N THR A 112 25.70 35.55 -4.82
CA THR A 112 26.07 36.26 -6.06
C THR A 112 25.70 35.37 -7.24
N ASN A 113 24.84 35.90 -8.11
CA ASN A 113 24.54 35.36 -9.43
C ASN A 113 25.79 35.47 -10.31
N ARG A 114 26.29 34.33 -10.80
CA ARG A 114 27.26 34.30 -11.89
C ARG A 114 26.56 33.81 -13.16
N ILE A 115 26.23 34.77 -14.00
CA ILE A 115 25.87 34.58 -15.41
C ILE A 115 27.08 33.95 -16.10
N MET A 116 26.91 32.75 -16.68
CA MET A 116 27.83 32.23 -17.67
C MET A 116 27.21 32.38 -19.05
N SER A 117 27.87 33.22 -19.84
CA SER A 117 27.58 33.54 -21.22
C SER A 117 27.79 32.32 -22.13
N SER A 118 26.88 32.22 -23.09
CA SER A 118 26.89 31.33 -24.24
C SER A 118 28.16 31.46 -25.08
N SER A 119 28.67 30.33 -25.57
CA SER A 119 29.58 30.26 -26.70
C SER A 119 28.97 29.33 -27.73
N SER A 120 28.58 29.90 -28.86
CA SER A 120 28.13 29.19 -30.07
C SER A 120 29.28 28.40 -30.69
N SER A 121 28.98 27.21 -31.18
CA SER A 121 29.74 26.58 -32.26
C SER A 121 28.80 25.76 -33.15
N ASN A 122 28.88 26.07 -34.45
CA ASN A 122 28.08 25.57 -35.55
C ASN A 122 28.44 24.14 -36.00
N ASN A 123 27.42 23.51 -36.62
CA ASN A 123 27.43 22.51 -37.69
C ASN A 123 28.05 21.11 -37.45
N ASN A 124 27.19 20.07 -37.47
CA ASN A 124 26.98 19.28 -38.70
C ASN A 124 25.79 18.31 -38.62
N ASN A 125 25.18 18.13 -39.79
CA ASN A 125 24.05 17.27 -40.15
C ASN A 125 24.03 15.88 -39.49
N VAL A 126 22.92 15.55 -38.82
CA VAL A 126 22.39 14.19 -38.73
C VAL A 126 20.87 14.26 -38.86
N ASN A 127 20.35 13.76 -39.97
CA ASN A 127 18.93 13.47 -40.16
C ASN A 127 18.54 12.30 -39.24
N ASN A 128 17.71 12.56 -38.23
CA ASN A 128 17.03 11.52 -37.46
C ASN A 128 15.60 11.95 -37.09
N ASN A 129 14.65 11.24 -37.71
CA ASN A 129 13.31 10.82 -37.30
C ASN A 129 12.46 11.67 -36.33
N SER A 130 11.24 11.95 -36.81
CA SER A 130 10.16 12.74 -36.21
C SER A 130 9.56 12.23 -34.89
N THR A 131 10.02 11.11 -34.34
CA THR A 131 9.55 10.55 -33.06
C THR A 131 10.18 11.19 -31.83
N GLU A 132 11.27 11.94 -31.97
CA GLU A 132 11.99 12.56 -30.84
C GLU A 132 11.34 13.88 -30.34
N LYS A 133 10.46 14.48 -31.14
CA LYS A 133 9.93 15.83 -30.87
C LYS A 133 8.86 15.86 -29.77
N CYS A 134 8.00 14.84 -29.67
CA CYS A 134 6.99 14.75 -28.60
C CYS A 134 7.58 14.36 -27.24
N ILE A 135 8.67 13.56 -27.23
CA ILE A 135 9.29 13.09 -25.97
C ILE A 135 9.88 14.26 -25.19
N ARG A 136 10.52 15.23 -25.86
CA ARG A 136 11.12 16.41 -25.21
C ARG A 136 10.09 17.34 -24.56
N SER A 137 8.91 17.53 -25.15
CA SER A 137 7.87 18.41 -24.61
C SER A 137 7.35 17.95 -23.23
N CYS A 138 7.36 16.65 -22.99
CA CYS A 138 6.84 16.10 -21.74
C CYS A 138 7.86 16.26 -20.58
N ASP A 139 9.17 16.23 -20.83
CA ASP A 139 10.18 16.22 -19.76
C ASP A 139 10.45 17.59 -19.12
N ASP A 140 10.24 18.69 -19.84
CA ASP A 140 10.62 20.03 -19.36
C ASP A 140 9.55 20.71 -18.48
N GLY A 141 8.41 20.06 -18.23
CA GLY A 141 7.29 20.68 -17.47
C GLY A 141 6.67 21.91 -18.15
N LEU A 142 7.20 22.33 -19.29
CA LEU A 142 6.67 23.33 -20.20
C LEU A 142 5.81 22.60 -21.23
N TYR A 143 4.54 22.37 -20.90
CA TYR A 143 3.53 21.90 -21.85
C TYR A 143 3.23 23.02 -22.86
N SER A 144 4.09 23.20 -23.86
CA SER A 144 3.71 23.91 -25.08
C SER A 144 2.92 22.93 -25.94
N ASN A 145 1.67 23.30 -26.25
CA ASN A 145 0.72 22.58 -27.09
C ASN A 145 1.39 21.65 -28.12
N CYS A 146 1.25 20.33 -27.93
CA CYS A 146 1.44 19.37 -29.02
C CYS A 146 0.27 19.57 -29.98
N VAL A 147 0.33 20.62 -30.80
CA VAL A 147 -0.61 20.84 -31.89
C VAL A 147 -0.38 19.72 -32.89
N GLU A 148 -1.43 18.94 -33.15
CA GLU A 148 -1.47 18.08 -34.33
C GLU A 148 -1.28 18.99 -35.55
N ASP A 149 -0.11 18.94 -36.19
CA ASP A 149 0.13 19.59 -37.47
C ASP A 149 -0.83 18.98 -38.49
N LYS A 150 -1.99 19.61 -38.65
CA LYS A 150 -2.87 19.39 -39.78
C LYS A 150 -2.24 20.06 -41.00
N ASP A 151 -2.01 19.22 -41.99
CA ASP A 151 -1.93 19.55 -43.41
C ASP A 151 -0.76 20.43 -43.86
N ASN A 152 0.25 19.79 -44.43
CA ASN A 152 0.90 20.34 -45.61
C ASN A 152 1.14 19.25 -46.65
N ASN A 153 0.24 19.25 -47.64
CA ASN A 153 0.34 18.54 -48.90
C ASN A 153 1.65 18.91 -49.60
N ASN A 154 2.56 17.94 -49.76
CA ASN A 154 3.46 17.93 -50.92
C ASN A 154 3.83 16.49 -51.29
N ASN A 155 3.50 16.16 -52.53
CA ASN A 155 3.77 14.91 -53.22
C ASN A 155 5.25 14.49 -53.10
N VAL A 156 5.51 13.48 -52.26
CA VAL A 156 6.70 12.64 -52.40
C VAL A 156 6.22 11.20 -52.38
N SER A 157 6.11 10.63 -53.58
CA SER A 157 5.92 9.21 -53.82
C SER A 157 7.15 8.44 -53.35
N ASN A 158 7.18 8.05 -52.08
CA ASN A 158 8.16 7.11 -51.56
C ASN A 158 7.48 5.87 -50.98
N ASN A 159 7.89 4.76 -51.56
CA ASN A 159 7.38 3.40 -51.42
C ASN A 159 7.83 2.79 -50.09
N ASN A 160 7.41 3.38 -48.97
CA ASN A 160 7.67 2.84 -47.64
C ASN A 160 6.51 1.96 -47.21
N ASN A 161 6.71 0.65 -47.32
CA ASN A 161 5.96 -0.41 -46.67
C ASN A 161 6.16 -0.32 -45.14
N SER A 162 5.77 0.80 -44.52
CA SER A 162 5.62 0.88 -43.07
C SER A 162 4.40 0.03 -42.75
N ASN A 163 4.65 -1.25 -42.48
CA ASN A 163 3.69 -2.12 -41.82
C ASN A 163 3.21 -1.36 -40.58
N ASN A 164 2.02 -0.76 -40.71
CA ASN A 164 1.25 -0.19 -39.62
C ASN A 164 0.84 -1.36 -38.74
N ASN A 165 1.80 -1.87 -37.97
CA ASN A 165 1.54 -2.75 -36.85
C ASN A 165 0.72 -1.91 -35.89
N ALA A 166 -0.61 -1.99 -36.06
CA ALA A 166 -1.58 -1.40 -35.17
C ALA A 166 -1.15 -1.77 -33.75
N GLN A 167 -0.69 -0.76 -33.01
CA GLN A 167 -0.12 -0.95 -31.70
C GLN A 167 -1.19 -1.64 -30.85
N GLN A 168 -0.91 -2.88 -30.43
CA GLN A 168 -1.85 -3.69 -29.67
C GLN A 168 -2.35 -2.87 -28.47
N PRO A 169 -3.66 -2.86 -28.18
CA PRO A 169 -4.21 -2.06 -27.12
C PRO A 169 -3.54 -2.42 -25.79
N GLU A 170 -2.95 -1.42 -25.15
CA GLU A 170 -2.24 -1.56 -23.89
C GLU A 170 -3.22 -1.89 -22.76
N VAL A 171 -2.88 -2.83 -21.89
CA VAL A 171 -3.71 -3.17 -20.73
C VAL A 171 -3.46 -2.20 -19.60
N ARG A 172 -4.49 -1.56 -19.04
CA ARG A 172 -4.30 -0.47 -18.07
C ARG A 172 -4.83 -0.76 -16.67
N PHE A 173 -4.14 -0.21 -15.68
CA PHE A 173 -4.56 -0.23 -14.28
C PHE A 173 -4.75 1.19 -13.76
N LEU A 174 -5.94 1.47 -13.20
CA LEU A 174 -6.25 2.78 -12.64
C LEU A 174 -5.78 2.83 -11.19
N PHE A 175 -4.75 3.65 -10.93
CA PHE A 175 -4.21 3.92 -9.59
C PHE A 175 -4.73 5.26 -9.12
N ALA A 176 -5.48 5.29 -8.01
CA ALA A 176 -6.01 6.53 -7.48
C ALA A 176 -5.91 6.66 -5.97
N GLY A 177 -5.95 7.89 -5.49
CA GLY A 177 -5.95 8.19 -4.07
C GLY A 177 -5.24 9.49 -3.75
N GLN A 178 -4.54 9.53 -2.62
CA GLN A 178 -3.92 10.77 -2.13
C GLN A 178 -2.39 10.69 -2.00
N SER A 179 -1.83 11.46 -1.07
CA SER A 179 -0.41 11.74 -0.86
C SER A 179 0.51 10.50 -0.96
N ASN A 180 0.13 9.36 -0.37
CA ASN A 180 0.92 8.14 -0.47
C ASN A 180 0.89 7.49 -1.87
N MET A 181 -0.20 7.65 -2.61
CA MET A 181 -0.26 7.30 -4.03
C MET A 181 0.59 8.26 -4.87
N VAL A 182 0.58 9.58 -4.57
CA VAL A 182 1.40 10.57 -5.31
C VAL A 182 2.88 10.18 -5.33
N GLY A 183 3.42 9.73 -4.20
CA GLY A 183 4.77 9.13 -4.14
C GLY A 183 5.79 9.88 -3.29
N TYR A 184 5.39 10.47 -2.15
CA TYR A 184 6.30 11.19 -1.24
C TYR A 184 7.31 10.32 -0.47
N ALA A 185 7.83 9.24 -1.09
CA ALA A 185 8.72 8.24 -0.49
C ALA A 185 9.98 8.84 0.18
N ASN A 186 10.46 9.96 -0.36
CA ASN A 186 11.68 10.64 0.06
C ASN A 186 11.50 11.60 1.23
N GLN A 187 10.27 11.88 1.66
CA GLN A 187 10.04 12.80 2.78
C GLN A 187 10.49 12.24 4.14
N SER A 188 10.58 10.90 4.27
CA SER A 188 11.12 10.29 5.49
C SER A 188 12.64 10.46 5.57
N LYS A 189 13.32 10.32 4.44
CA LYS A 189 14.76 10.54 4.20
C LYS A 189 15.09 10.39 2.71
N GLY A 190 15.53 11.46 2.06
CA GLY A 190 15.72 11.50 0.60
C GLY A 190 16.73 10.49 0.02
N THR A 191 17.75 10.09 0.79
CA THR A 191 18.75 9.11 0.33
C THR A 191 18.41 7.66 0.72
N MET A 192 17.25 7.41 1.33
CA MET A 192 16.94 6.08 1.86
C MET A 192 16.86 5.03 0.74
N PHE A 193 16.18 5.37 -0.36
CA PHE A 193 16.06 4.50 -1.52
C PHE A 193 17.42 4.13 -2.11
N SER A 194 18.24 5.14 -2.47
CA SER A 194 19.56 4.94 -3.05
C SER A 194 20.47 4.11 -2.13
N ASN A 195 20.46 4.37 -0.82
CA ASN A 195 21.27 3.62 0.15
C ASN A 195 20.85 2.13 0.23
N ILE A 196 19.54 1.84 0.16
CA ILE A 196 19.03 0.46 0.15
C ILE A 196 19.47 -0.26 -1.12
N ILE A 197 19.27 0.37 -2.29
CA ILE A 197 19.65 -0.21 -3.58
C ILE A 197 21.16 -0.44 -3.64
N GLN A 198 21.97 0.57 -3.28
CA GLN A 198 23.42 0.45 -3.23
C GLN A 198 23.87 -0.72 -2.35
N LEU A 199 23.35 -0.82 -1.12
CA LEU A 199 23.71 -1.89 -0.20
C LEU A 199 23.37 -3.29 -0.76
N ILE A 200 22.20 -3.45 -1.38
CA ILE A 200 21.79 -4.72 -1.98
C ILE A 200 22.75 -5.12 -3.11
N ASN A 201 23.11 -4.18 -3.98
CA ASN A 201 23.99 -4.44 -5.12
C ASN A 201 25.44 -4.72 -4.67
N GLU A 202 25.98 -3.99 -3.69
CA GLU A 202 27.32 -4.27 -3.12
C GLU A 202 27.42 -5.66 -2.49
N LYS A 203 26.37 -6.11 -1.79
CA LYS A 203 26.36 -7.41 -1.09
C LYS A 203 25.96 -8.58 -1.99
N ARG A 204 25.57 -8.33 -3.24
CA ARG A 204 25.24 -9.36 -4.23
C ARG A 204 26.44 -10.27 -4.52
N PHE A 205 27.56 -9.67 -4.91
CA PHE A 205 28.79 -10.38 -5.30
C PHE A 205 29.39 -11.21 -4.17
N ASP A 206 29.28 -10.71 -2.95
CA ASP A 206 29.70 -11.45 -1.76
C ASP A 206 29.02 -12.81 -1.68
N ILE A 207 27.76 -12.94 -2.10
CA ILE A 207 26.98 -14.18 -1.94
C ILE A 207 27.19 -15.16 -3.09
N GLU A 208 27.43 -14.69 -4.32
CA GLU A 208 27.62 -15.52 -5.51
C GLU A 208 28.96 -16.28 -5.49
N ASN A 209 30.06 -15.62 -5.10
CA ASN A 209 31.43 -16.13 -5.21
C ASN A 209 31.86 -17.11 -4.10
N ASP A 210 30.91 -17.85 -3.50
CA ASP A 210 31.25 -18.84 -2.48
C ASP A 210 31.66 -20.17 -3.13
N GLY A 211 32.92 -20.26 -3.58
CA GLY A 211 33.57 -21.46 -4.15
C GLY A 211 33.67 -22.67 -3.22
N SER A 212 32.96 -22.66 -2.07
CA SER A 212 32.93 -23.79 -1.14
C SER A 212 32.15 -24.96 -1.74
N ARG A 213 32.85 -26.08 -1.99
CA ARG A 213 32.24 -27.36 -2.41
C ARG A 213 31.42 -28.04 -1.30
N ASN A 214 31.64 -27.67 -0.03
CA ASN A 214 30.93 -28.28 1.09
C ASN A 214 29.56 -27.61 1.34
N LEU A 215 28.48 -28.35 1.07
CA LEU A 215 27.10 -27.84 1.17
C LEU A 215 26.73 -27.34 2.58
N LYS A 216 27.23 -27.98 3.65
CA LYS A 216 26.95 -27.55 5.03
C LYS A 216 27.63 -26.20 5.34
N LYS A 217 28.91 -26.05 4.94
CA LYS A 217 29.64 -24.78 5.09
C LYS A 217 28.98 -23.66 4.28
N LYS A 218 28.55 -23.94 3.04
CA LYS A 218 27.81 -23.01 2.17
C LYS A 218 26.50 -22.53 2.80
N LYS A 219 25.69 -23.44 3.35
CA LYS A 219 24.42 -23.08 4.05
C LYS A 219 24.68 -22.18 5.27
N LYS A 220 25.68 -22.50 6.11
CA LYS A 220 26.05 -21.69 7.28
C LYS A 220 26.54 -20.30 6.87
N LYS A 221 27.39 -20.20 5.84
CA LYS A 221 27.90 -18.94 5.29
C LYS A 221 26.78 -18.09 4.68
N LYS A 222 25.86 -18.69 3.91
CA LYS A 222 24.65 -18.02 3.39
C LYS A 222 23.78 -17.45 4.51
N LYS A 223 23.53 -18.22 5.57
CA LYS A 223 22.76 -17.75 6.75
C LYS A 223 23.46 -16.58 7.46
N LYS A 224 24.80 -16.61 7.59
CA LYS A 224 25.59 -15.51 8.17
C LYS A 224 25.51 -14.25 7.30
N LYS A 225 25.65 -14.38 5.97
CA LYS A 225 25.52 -13.25 5.02
C LYS A 225 24.11 -12.65 5.04
N LYS A 226 23.05 -13.48 5.00
CA LYS A 226 21.66 -13.03 5.16
C LYS A 226 21.47 -12.19 6.43
N LYS A 227 21.93 -12.69 7.58
CA LYS A 227 21.84 -11.96 8.86
C LYS A 227 22.61 -10.63 8.84
N LYS A 228 23.79 -10.59 8.19
CA LYS A 228 24.60 -9.37 8.03
C LYS A 228 23.86 -8.33 7.18
N LEU A 229 23.37 -8.71 6.00
CA LEU A 229 22.63 -7.83 5.10
C LEU A 229 21.36 -7.27 5.76
N ILE A 230 20.54 -8.12 6.40
CA ILE A 230 19.34 -7.66 7.13
C ILE A 230 19.71 -6.68 8.25
N LYS A 231 20.82 -6.90 8.96
CA LYS A 231 21.30 -5.98 10.01
C LYS A 231 21.68 -4.63 9.43
N GLU A 232 22.36 -4.60 8.29
CA GLU A 232 22.78 -3.38 7.60
C GLU A 232 21.58 -2.63 6.99
N LEU A 233 20.67 -3.33 6.31
CA LEU A 233 19.40 -2.77 5.82
C LEU A 233 18.59 -2.15 6.96
N LYS A 234 18.46 -2.87 8.07
CA LYS A 234 17.78 -2.36 9.26
C LYS A 234 18.40 -1.05 9.73
N LYS A 235 19.73 -0.94 9.78
CA LYS A 235 20.43 0.29 10.18
C LYS A 235 20.07 1.46 9.27
N ILE A 236 19.96 1.25 7.95
CA ILE A 236 19.54 2.28 7.00
C ILE A 236 18.09 2.70 7.25
N ILE A 237 17.17 1.73 7.36
CA ILE A 237 15.74 2.01 7.53
C ILE A 237 15.44 2.70 8.87
N GLN A 238 16.16 2.34 9.94
CA GLN A 238 16.05 3.00 11.24
C GLN A 238 16.41 4.49 11.22
N GLN A 239 17.05 5.00 10.16
CA GLN A 239 17.35 6.42 10.00
C GLN A 239 16.16 7.21 9.44
N GLY A 240 15.08 6.54 9.02
CA GLY A 240 13.86 7.21 8.56
C GLY A 240 13.07 7.82 9.71
N ARG A 241 12.39 8.93 9.43
CA ARG A 241 11.46 9.55 10.39
C ARG A 241 10.43 8.52 10.88
N SER A 242 10.22 8.47 12.19
CA SER A 242 9.23 7.61 12.85
C SER A 242 9.43 6.09 12.68
N ALA A 243 10.59 5.64 12.19
CA ALA A 243 10.90 4.21 12.10
C ALA A 243 11.20 3.61 13.49
N THR A 244 10.48 2.56 13.89
CA THR A 244 10.76 1.81 15.13
C THR A 244 11.78 0.69 14.87
N LYS A 245 12.39 0.17 15.94
CA LYS A 245 13.34 -0.94 15.86
C LYS A 245 12.71 -2.20 15.25
N GLU A 246 11.43 -2.44 15.53
CA GLU A 246 10.65 -3.58 15.06
C GLU A 246 10.24 -3.41 13.61
N SER A 247 9.62 -2.28 13.25
CA SER A 247 9.20 -1.97 11.87
C SER A 247 10.38 -1.92 10.90
N ALA A 248 11.51 -1.34 11.32
CA ALA A 248 12.72 -1.33 10.49
C ALA A 248 13.33 -2.73 10.32
N LYS A 249 13.26 -3.59 11.34
CA LYS A 249 13.71 -4.98 11.22
C LYS A 249 12.82 -5.75 10.22
N TYR A 250 11.51 -5.62 10.35
CA TYR A 250 10.55 -6.25 9.47
C TYR A 250 10.69 -5.76 8.02
N SER A 251 10.78 -4.45 7.82
CA SER A 251 11.01 -3.86 6.50
C SER A 251 12.34 -4.33 5.88
N ALA A 252 13.40 -4.47 6.69
CA ALA A 252 14.67 -5.02 6.22
C ALA A 252 14.58 -6.50 5.81
N GLU A 253 13.78 -7.30 6.52
CA GLU A 253 13.50 -8.69 6.15
C GLU A 253 12.73 -8.77 4.82
N LEU A 254 11.74 -7.89 4.61
CA LEU A 254 11.00 -7.78 3.36
C LEU A 254 11.88 -7.31 2.19
N MET A 255 12.72 -6.28 2.39
CA MET A 255 13.65 -5.83 1.35
C MET A 255 14.64 -6.95 0.96
N TYR A 256 15.12 -7.73 1.94
CA TYR A 256 15.94 -8.91 1.65
C TYR A 256 15.18 -9.96 0.83
N GLU A 257 13.88 -10.16 1.09
CA GLU A 257 13.05 -11.10 0.33
C GLU A 257 12.77 -10.62 -1.09
N LEU A 258 12.46 -9.33 -1.27
CA LEU A 258 12.30 -8.69 -2.58
C LEU A 258 13.59 -8.67 -3.39
N ALA A 259 14.74 -8.56 -2.70
CA ALA A 259 16.04 -8.72 -3.32
C ALA A 259 16.25 -10.13 -3.91
N GLY A 260 15.43 -11.11 -3.51
CA GLY A 260 15.40 -12.46 -4.04
C GLY A 260 16.56 -13.34 -3.56
N ASN A 261 16.50 -14.62 -3.96
CA ASN A 261 17.72 -15.43 -4.01
C ASN A 261 18.50 -14.95 -5.23
N ILE A 262 19.70 -14.45 -5.00
CA ILE A 262 20.58 -13.73 -5.93
C ILE A 262 20.78 -14.35 -7.33
N ARG A 263 20.41 -15.62 -7.51
CA ARG A 263 20.41 -16.32 -8.81
C ARG A 263 19.29 -15.90 -9.75
N ASN A 264 18.23 -15.26 -9.24
CA ASN A 264 17.12 -14.77 -10.05
C ASN A 264 17.25 -13.26 -10.23
N GLU A 265 16.74 -12.74 -11.35
CA GLU A 265 16.67 -11.30 -11.65
C GLU A 265 15.88 -10.54 -10.59
N SER A 266 16.60 -10.05 -9.58
CA SER A 266 16.04 -9.25 -8.52
C SER A 266 15.43 -7.98 -9.10
N VAL A 267 14.24 -7.65 -8.60
CA VAL A 267 13.59 -6.37 -8.91
C VAL A 267 14.25 -5.20 -8.20
N LEU A 268 15.18 -5.44 -7.26
CA LEU A 268 15.90 -4.39 -6.52
C LEU A 268 17.35 -4.17 -7.01
N TYR A 269 17.77 -4.83 -8.09
CA TYR A 269 19.07 -4.52 -8.68
C TYR A 269 19.06 -3.20 -9.42
N ASN A 270 20.22 -2.53 -9.44
CA ASN A 270 20.36 -1.20 -10.02
C ASN A 270 19.97 -1.20 -11.50
N GLU A 271 20.43 -2.21 -12.24
CA GLU A 271 20.11 -2.45 -13.65
C GLU A 271 18.62 -2.74 -13.93
N THR A 272 17.82 -3.01 -12.89
CA THR A 272 16.39 -3.27 -13.01
C THR A 272 15.57 -2.09 -12.52
N ILE A 273 15.72 -1.68 -11.25
CA ILE A 273 14.80 -0.75 -10.58
C ILE A 273 15.05 0.72 -10.93
N MET A 274 16.27 1.05 -11.37
CA MET A 274 16.64 2.42 -11.76
C MET A 274 16.44 2.67 -13.25
N VAL A 275 16.28 1.61 -14.03
CA VAL A 275 16.17 1.66 -15.49
C VAL A 275 14.70 1.73 -15.88
N PRO A 276 14.32 2.54 -16.88
CA PRO A 276 12.95 2.58 -17.39
C PRO A 276 12.46 1.18 -17.78
N ASN A 277 11.31 0.78 -17.24
CA ASN A 277 10.71 -0.50 -17.60
C ASN A 277 10.02 -0.39 -18.98
N PRO A 278 10.54 -1.02 -20.05
CA PRO A 278 10.01 -0.82 -21.41
C PRO A 278 8.59 -1.39 -21.57
N ASN A 279 8.25 -2.37 -20.74
CA ASN A 279 6.98 -3.09 -20.80
C ASN A 279 5.89 -2.45 -19.94
N VAL A 280 6.24 -1.43 -19.14
CA VAL A 280 5.27 -0.75 -18.28
C VAL A 280 5.37 0.75 -18.43
N SER A 281 4.28 1.36 -18.90
CA SER A 281 4.13 2.80 -19.01
C SER A 281 3.30 3.34 -17.84
N CYS A 282 3.44 4.64 -17.57
CA CYS A 282 2.53 5.35 -16.70
C CYS A 282 2.17 6.72 -17.29
N SER A 283 0.88 7.06 -17.19
CA SER A 283 0.33 8.40 -17.32
C SER A 283 -0.05 8.92 -15.93
N LEU A 284 0.48 10.08 -15.53
CA LEU A 284 0.06 10.78 -14.33
C LEU A 284 -0.90 11.89 -14.73
N THR A 285 -2.17 11.74 -14.37
CA THR A 285 -3.16 12.81 -14.45
C THR A 285 -3.14 13.54 -13.12
N ARG A 286 -2.88 14.84 -13.20
CA ARG A 286 -3.00 15.77 -12.08
C ARG A 286 -4.31 16.54 -12.25
N PRO A 287 -5.38 16.17 -11.51
CA PRO A 287 -6.66 16.85 -11.56
C PRO A 287 -6.59 18.36 -11.35
N ASP A 288 -5.58 18.82 -10.62
CA ASP A 288 -5.33 20.22 -10.31
C ASP A 288 -4.69 21.01 -11.47
N SER A 289 -4.20 20.35 -12.52
CA SER A 289 -3.43 21.02 -13.56
C SER A 289 -3.69 20.59 -15.01
N MET A 290 -4.49 19.54 -15.31
CA MET A 290 -4.64 19.03 -16.69
C MET A 290 -6.01 18.40 -17.00
N ASN A 291 -6.55 18.72 -18.18
CA ASN A 291 -7.71 18.07 -18.83
C ASN A 291 -7.32 16.91 -19.77
N VAL A 292 -6.04 16.57 -19.87
CA VAL A 292 -5.52 15.53 -20.79
C VAL A 292 -4.71 14.52 -19.99
N LEU A 293 -4.86 13.22 -20.25
CA LEU A 293 -3.93 12.21 -19.73
C LEU A 293 -2.51 12.65 -20.08
N GLY A 294 -1.66 12.84 -19.06
CA GLY A 294 -0.27 13.22 -19.28
C GLY A 294 0.45 12.21 -20.17
N CYS A 295 1.50 12.65 -20.85
CA CYS A 295 2.29 11.77 -21.73
C CYS A 295 2.73 10.51 -21.00
N GLU A 296 2.56 9.36 -21.65
CA GLU A 296 2.97 8.08 -21.09
C GLU A 296 4.48 7.98 -21.07
N ARG A 297 5.03 7.54 -19.94
CA ARG A 297 6.47 7.32 -19.81
C ARG A 297 6.71 5.95 -19.21
N ALA A 298 7.79 5.31 -19.64
CA ALA A 298 8.27 4.09 -18.98
C ALA A 298 8.49 4.38 -17.48
N VAL A 299 8.08 3.47 -16.62
CA VAL A 299 8.16 3.66 -15.16
C VAL A 299 9.61 3.60 -14.69
N THR A 300 10.01 4.57 -13.86
CA THR A 300 11.33 4.77 -13.24
C THR A 300 11.10 5.39 -11.84
N PRO A 301 12.14 5.52 -10.98
CA PRO A 301 12.02 6.23 -9.71
C PRO A 301 11.65 7.71 -9.82
N THR A 302 11.71 8.28 -11.02
CA THR A 302 11.44 9.70 -11.28
C THR A 302 10.31 9.94 -12.27
N SER A 303 9.76 8.90 -12.89
CA SER A 303 8.60 8.98 -13.76
C SER A 303 7.38 8.45 -13.03
N CYS A 304 6.19 9.00 -13.33
CA CYS A 304 4.92 8.66 -12.69
C CYS A 304 4.66 9.24 -11.27
N GLY A 305 5.47 10.18 -10.78
CA GLY A 305 5.10 10.97 -9.59
C GLY A 305 5.34 12.47 -9.77
N SER A 306 5.16 13.26 -8.71
CA SER A 306 5.36 14.70 -8.82
C SER A 306 6.84 15.03 -9.02
N ALA A 307 7.14 16.19 -9.62
CA ALA A 307 8.51 16.69 -9.81
C ALA A 307 9.37 16.52 -8.53
N ASN A 308 10.65 16.17 -8.72
CA ASN A 308 11.68 15.99 -7.69
C ASN A 308 11.63 14.67 -6.87
N THR A 309 11.81 13.52 -7.52
CA THR A 309 12.10 12.21 -6.90
C THR A 309 10.97 11.60 -6.07
N GLN A 310 9.74 11.68 -6.57
CA GLN A 310 8.60 11.07 -5.92
C GLN A 310 8.14 9.87 -6.74
N TYR A 311 8.35 8.67 -6.21
CA TYR A 311 7.73 7.47 -6.72
C TYR A 311 6.81 6.91 -5.63
N GLY A 312 5.66 6.40 -6.05
CA GLY A 312 4.73 5.70 -5.21
C GLY A 312 4.86 4.19 -5.33
N PRO A 313 3.81 3.44 -4.98
CA PRO A 313 3.83 1.99 -5.08
C PRO A 313 3.86 1.49 -6.53
N GLU A 314 3.56 2.34 -7.52
CA GLU A 314 3.62 1.99 -8.94
C GLU A 314 5.01 1.52 -9.39
N LEU A 315 6.09 2.02 -8.78
CA LEU A 315 7.45 1.67 -9.16
C LEU A 315 7.69 0.17 -8.97
N MET A 316 7.45 -0.33 -7.75
CA MET A 316 7.63 -1.76 -7.51
C MET A 316 6.57 -2.61 -8.23
N PHE A 317 5.33 -2.09 -8.36
CA PHE A 317 4.29 -2.77 -9.13
C PHE A 317 4.74 -3.05 -10.57
N SER A 318 5.34 -2.06 -11.25
CA SER A 318 5.77 -2.17 -12.65
C SER A 318 6.79 -3.30 -12.88
N HIS A 319 7.68 -3.54 -11.92
CA HIS A 319 8.71 -4.59 -12.06
C HIS A 319 8.24 -5.98 -11.59
N VAL A 320 7.22 -6.04 -10.72
CA VAL A 320 6.74 -7.30 -10.14
C VAL A 320 5.57 -7.88 -10.94
N PHE A 321 4.58 -7.05 -11.29
CA PHE A 321 3.33 -7.54 -11.88
C PHE A 321 3.53 -8.30 -13.20
N PRO A 322 4.33 -7.81 -14.18
CA PRO A 322 4.59 -8.56 -15.42
C PRO A 322 5.18 -9.96 -15.16
N LYS A 323 6.02 -10.11 -14.13
CA LYS A 323 6.63 -11.40 -13.75
C LYS A 323 5.61 -12.36 -13.14
N LEU A 324 4.56 -11.86 -12.49
CA LEU A 324 3.51 -12.67 -11.87
C LEU A 324 2.45 -13.15 -12.86
N ILE A 325 2.27 -12.44 -13.97
CA ILE A 325 1.26 -12.73 -14.99
C ILE A 325 1.84 -13.39 -16.24
N VAL A 326 3.12 -13.77 -16.24
CA VAL A 326 3.79 -14.36 -17.42
C VAL A 326 3.08 -15.60 -17.96
N ASN A 327 2.44 -16.40 -17.09
CA ASN A 327 1.69 -17.58 -17.51
C ASN A 327 0.24 -17.27 -17.89
N ASN A 328 -0.20 -16.02 -17.78
CA ASN A 328 -1.53 -15.59 -18.18
C ASN A 328 -1.47 -15.15 -19.64
N THR A 329 -2.05 -15.97 -20.51
CA THR A 329 -2.11 -15.74 -21.96
C THR A 329 -2.77 -14.41 -22.33
N GLN A 330 -3.61 -13.84 -21.48
CA GLN A 330 -4.24 -12.55 -21.71
C GLN A 330 -3.25 -11.38 -21.65
N TYR A 331 -2.16 -11.50 -20.89
CA TYR A 331 -1.19 -10.43 -20.64
C TYR A 331 0.19 -10.73 -21.21
N HIS A 332 0.42 -11.96 -21.68
CA HIS A 332 1.66 -12.34 -22.36
C HIS A 332 1.95 -11.36 -23.51
N ASP A 333 3.18 -10.85 -23.56
CA ASP A 333 3.67 -9.85 -24.53
C ASP A 333 2.92 -8.50 -24.60
N LYS A 334 1.98 -8.24 -23.69
CA LYS A 334 1.29 -6.95 -23.66
C LYS A 334 2.06 -5.94 -22.83
N ARG A 335 2.11 -4.71 -23.34
CA ARG A 335 2.49 -3.55 -22.53
C ARG A 335 1.43 -3.31 -21.47
N ILE A 336 1.88 -2.93 -20.29
CA ILE A 336 1.04 -2.60 -19.15
C ILE A 336 1.07 -1.08 -18.94
N GLY A 337 -0.08 -0.45 -18.97
CA GLY A 337 -0.24 0.96 -18.63
C GLY A 337 -0.69 1.15 -17.19
N ILE A 338 -0.18 2.19 -16.56
CA ILE A 338 -0.65 2.67 -15.25
C ILE A 338 -1.26 4.04 -15.48
N THR A 339 -2.56 4.18 -15.23
CA THR A 339 -3.23 5.49 -15.25
C THR A 339 -3.36 5.96 -13.82
N LYS A 340 -2.57 6.95 -13.44
CA LYS A 340 -2.45 7.43 -12.05
C LYS A 340 -3.19 8.75 -11.88
N VAL A 341 -4.15 8.78 -10.95
CA VAL A 341 -4.96 9.95 -10.61
C VAL A 341 -4.89 10.17 -9.10
N ALA A 342 -3.96 10.99 -8.64
CA ALA A 342 -3.71 11.15 -7.22
C ALA A 342 -3.53 12.61 -6.81
N VAL A 343 -4.18 13.02 -5.73
CA VAL A 343 -4.12 14.39 -5.19
C VAL A 343 -3.94 14.38 -3.69
N SER A 344 -2.88 15.04 -3.22
CA SER A 344 -2.53 15.15 -1.81
C SER A 344 -3.60 15.91 -1.00
N GLY A 345 -3.77 15.57 0.28
CA GLY A 345 -4.65 16.31 1.20
C GLY A 345 -6.15 16.16 0.95
N THR A 346 -6.56 15.28 0.04
CA THR A 346 -7.97 15.11 -0.33
C THR A 346 -8.71 14.18 0.63
N VAL A 347 -10.00 14.49 0.84
CA VAL A 347 -10.97 13.63 1.53
C VAL A 347 -11.87 12.91 0.54
N ILE A 348 -12.36 11.72 0.88
CA ILE A 348 -13.11 10.86 -0.04
C ILE A 348 -14.39 11.53 -0.59
N LYS A 349 -14.96 12.52 0.11
CA LYS A 349 -16.13 13.26 -0.40
C LYS A 349 -15.83 14.03 -1.71
N GLN A 350 -14.61 14.52 -1.88
CA GLN A 350 -14.19 15.27 -3.07
C GLN A 350 -14.02 14.36 -4.32
N TRP A 351 -14.02 13.04 -4.12
CA TRP A 351 -13.89 12.05 -5.18
C TRP A 351 -15.25 11.49 -5.65
N LEU A 352 -16.36 11.91 -5.04
CA LEU A 352 -17.69 11.39 -5.35
C LEU A 352 -18.44 12.16 -6.45
N GLY A 353 -17.88 13.28 -6.93
CA GLY A 353 -18.44 14.07 -8.03
C GLY A 353 -19.88 14.49 -7.81
N LYS A 354 -20.07 15.54 -6.98
CA LYS A 354 -21.27 16.41 -6.85
C LYS A 354 -21.12 17.34 -5.64
N GLY A 355 -21.07 18.65 -5.87
CA GLY A 355 -21.31 19.67 -4.85
C GLY A 355 -20.15 19.99 -3.90
N THR A 356 -18.90 19.85 -4.33
CA THR A 356 -17.74 20.39 -3.60
C THR A 356 -16.83 21.16 -4.55
N ASP A 357 -16.15 22.20 -4.07
CA ASP A 357 -15.26 23.10 -4.84
C ASP A 357 -14.12 22.40 -5.61
N SER A 358 -13.92 21.10 -5.39
CA SER A 358 -12.98 20.26 -6.11
C SER A 358 -13.66 18.94 -6.51
N ASP A 359 -13.87 18.70 -7.80
CA ASP A 359 -14.42 17.45 -8.33
C ASP A 359 -13.32 16.54 -8.89
N TYR A 360 -12.59 15.87 -7.99
CA TYR A 360 -11.60 14.87 -8.39
C TYR A 360 -12.25 13.59 -8.94
N GLY A 361 -13.56 13.42 -8.73
CA GLY A 361 -14.33 12.33 -9.30
C GLY A 361 -14.41 12.42 -10.82
N GLN A 362 -14.59 13.64 -11.35
CA GLN A 362 -14.59 13.88 -12.79
C GLN A 362 -13.25 13.49 -13.42
N SER A 363 -12.12 13.87 -12.82
CA SER A 363 -10.79 13.48 -13.35
C SER A 363 -10.56 11.97 -13.35
N LEU A 364 -11.19 11.21 -12.44
CA LEU A 364 -11.17 9.74 -12.52
C LEU A 364 -11.97 9.24 -13.73
N TYR A 365 -13.12 9.85 -14.00
CA TYR A 365 -13.96 9.48 -15.14
C TYR A 365 -13.29 9.84 -16.47
N ASP A 366 -12.70 11.01 -16.57
CA ASP A 366 -11.93 11.44 -17.75
C ASP A 366 -10.75 10.49 -18.00
N ALA A 367 -10.04 10.08 -16.94
CA ALA A 367 -8.96 9.12 -17.05
C ALA A 367 -9.43 7.73 -17.52
N ILE A 368 -10.63 7.30 -17.12
CA ILE A 368 -11.23 6.04 -17.59
C ILE A 368 -11.62 6.15 -19.06
N ASP A 369 -12.23 7.26 -19.47
CA ASP A 369 -12.65 7.50 -20.86
C ASP A 369 -11.46 7.59 -21.80
N ALA A 370 -10.41 8.30 -21.39
CA ALA A 370 -9.18 8.39 -22.15
C ALA A 370 -8.42 7.05 -22.22
N GLY A 371 -8.69 6.13 -21.27
CA GLY A 371 -8.27 4.73 -21.37
C GLY A 371 -9.02 3.92 -22.43
N LYS A 372 -10.10 4.44 -23.04
CA LYS A 372 -10.84 3.83 -24.16
C LYS A 372 -11.13 2.33 -23.96
N GLY A 373 -11.66 1.98 -22.79
CA GLY A 373 -12.04 0.59 -22.47
C GLY A 373 -10.88 -0.34 -22.10
N THR A 374 -9.64 0.15 -22.01
CA THR A 374 -8.48 -0.68 -21.66
C THR A 374 -8.20 -0.78 -20.15
N ILE A 375 -8.93 -0.04 -19.31
CA ILE A 375 -8.79 -0.13 -17.85
C ILE A 375 -9.35 -1.46 -17.35
N GLU A 376 -8.51 -2.25 -16.69
CA GLU A 376 -8.87 -3.61 -16.27
C GLU A 376 -9.08 -3.77 -14.77
N ALA A 377 -8.48 -2.92 -13.93
CA ALA A 377 -8.71 -2.93 -12.49
C ALA A 377 -8.48 -1.56 -11.85
N PHE A 378 -8.96 -1.43 -10.61
CA PHE A 378 -8.90 -0.21 -9.81
C PHE A 378 -8.10 -0.42 -8.52
N VAL A 379 -7.12 0.45 -8.27
CA VAL A 379 -6.33 0.48 -7.04
C VAL A 379 -6.61 1.78 -6.30
N TRP A 380 -7.08 1.67 -5.05
CA TRP A 380 -7.43 2.83 -4.22
C TRP A 380 -6.54 2.94 -2.99
N PHE A 381 -5.88 4.08 -2.81
CA PHE A 381 -5.02 4.36 -1.65
C PHE A 381 -5.27 5.76 -1.07
N GLN A 382 -6.24 5.83 -0.16
CA GLN A 382 -6.66 7.09 0.46
C GLN A 382 -7.32 6.86 1.82
N GLY A 383 -7.28 7.89 2.65
CA GLY A 383 -8.14 8.11 3.81
C GLY A 383 -7.47 8.86 4.96
N GLU A 384 -6.22 9.31 4.77
CA GLU A 384 -5.42 10.08 5.71
C GLU A 384 -6.16 11.34 6.17
N SER A 385 -6.58 12.18 5.22
CA SER A 385 -7.33 13.40 5.52
C SER A 385 -8.70 13.11 6.15
N ASP A 386 -9.40 12.04 5.76
CA ASP A 386 -10.70 11.68 6.35
C ASP A 386 -10.57 11.31 7.83
N HIS A 387 -9.45 10.69 8.21
CA HIS A 387 -9.18 10.40 9.60
C HIS A 387 -9.01 11.67 10.45
N THR A 388 -8.39 12.71 9.91
CA THR A 388 -8.18 13.97 10.65
C THR A 388 -9.45 14.79 10.84
N LYS A 389 -10.48 14.58 10.00
CA LYS A 389 -11.73 15.37 9.99
C LYS A 389 -12.91 14.70 10.70
N SER A 390 -12.64 13.87 11.71
CA SER A 390 -13.67 13.16 12.50
C SER A 390 -14.63 12.30 11.66
N THR A 391 -14.20 11.82 10.48
CA THR A 391 -15.04 10.97 9.64
C THR A 391 -15.28 9.63 10.34
N THR A 392 -16.55 9.31 10.57
CA THR A 392 -16.92 8.04 11.21
C THR A 392 -16.67 6.86 10.27
N LYS A 393 -16.56 5.66 10.85
CA LYS A 393 -16.45 4.40 10.10
C LYS A 393 -17.60 4.25 9.08
N SER A 394 -18.84 4.53 9.51
CA SER A 394 -20.04 4.37 8.65
C SER A 394 -20.05 5.36 7.49
N GLN A 395 -19.71 6.63 7.74
CA GLN A 395 -19.61 7.65 6.70
C GLN A 395 -18.54 7.29 5.67
N TYR A 396 -17.34 6.91 6.11
CA TYR A 396 -16.28 6.52 5.18
C TYR A 396 -16.64 5.28 4.38
N LEU A 397 -17.19 4.25 5.03
CA LEU A 397 -17.65 3.03 4.34
C LEU A 397 -18.68 3.34 3.26
N LYS A 398 -19.72 4.12 3.58
CA LYS A 398 -20.76 4.52 2.61
C LYS A 398 -20.14 5.24 1.40
N ARG A 399 -19.23 6.19 1.65
CA ARG A 399 -18.55 6.95 0.59
C ARG A 399 -17.64 6.05 -0.26
N LEU A 400 -16.84 5.19 0.36
CA LEU A 400 -15.98 4.22 -0.35
C LEU A 400 -16.82 3.26 -1.22
N THR A 401 -17.92 2.75 -0.68
CA THR A 401 -18.85 1.90 -1.45
C THR A 401 -19.44 2.63 -2.65
N ASN A 402 -19.82 3.90 -2.50
CA ASN A 402 -20.36 4.69 -3.61
C ASN A 402 -19.29 4.99 -4.67
N LEU A 403 -18.09 5.38 -4.25
CA LEU A 403 -16.96 5.64 -5.14
C LEU A 403 -16.65 4.42 -5.99
N VAL A 404 -16.40 3.26 -5.36
CA VAL A 404 -16.03 2.04 -6.08
C VAL A 404 -17.14 1.58 -7.02
N LYS A 405 -18.42 1.64 -6.60
CA LYS A 405 -19.56 1.34 -7.48
C LYS A 405 -19.62 2.27 -8.69
N GLY A 406 -19.32 3.56 -8.51
CA GLY A 406 -19.26 4.55 -9.59
C GLY A 406 -18.17 4.21 -10.60
N ILE A 407 -16.95 3.97 -10.11
CA ILE A 407 -15.78 3.63 -10.94
C ILE A 407 -15.98 2.33 -11.70
N GLN A 408 -16.44 1.26 -11.02
CA GLN A 408 -16.76 -0.01 -11.67
C GLN A 408 -17.84 0.15 -12.76
N ARG A 409 -18.87 0.97 -12.51
CA ARG A 409 -19.89 1.25 -13.54
C ARG A 409 -19.27 1.96 -14.74
N LYS A 410 -18.44 2.98 -14.51
CA LYS A 410 -17.81 3.77 -15.57
C LYS A 410 -16.89 2.89 -16.43
N ILE A 411 -15.96 2.15 -15.82
CA ILE A 411 -15.07 1.21 -16.52
C ILE A 411 -15.87 0.20 -17.36
N TYR A 412 -16.92 -0.40 -16.80
CA TYR A 412 -17.75 -1.38 -17.50
C TYR A 412 -18.45 -0.79 -18.74
N ASN A 413 -18.98 0.44 -18.61
CA ASN A 413 -19.66 1.12 -19.71
C ASN A 413 -18.67 1.51 -20.82
N THR A 414 -17.54 2.14 -20.47
CA THR A 414 -16.50 2.51 -21.45
C THR A 414 -15.96 1.27 -22.17
N TYR A 415 -15.81 0.13 -21.47
CA TYR A 415 -15.43 -1.15 -22.08
C TYR A 415 -16.49 -1.66 -23.10
N LYS A 416 -17.78 -1.53 -22.77
CA LYS A 416 -18.86 -1.92 -23.69
C LYS A 416 -18.93 -1.04 -24.93
N GLU A 417 -18.81 0.27 -24.75
CA GLU A 417 -18.79 1.24 -25.85
C GLU A 417 -17.65 0.93 -26.82
N TYR A 418 -16.43 0.74 -26.30
CA TYR A 418 -15.26 0.38 -27.10
C TYR A 418 -15.43 -0.89 -27.95
N ASN A 419 -16.08 -1.93 -27.41
CA ASN A 419 -16.32 -3.17 -28.15
C ASN A 419 -17.46 -3.08 -29.16
N ASN A 420 -18.40 -2.16 -28.99
CA ASN A 420 -19.46 -1.95 -29.97
C ASN A 420 -18.92 -1.22 -31.21
N ASP A 421 -17.96 -0.31 -31.02
CA ASP A 421 -17.33 0.44 -32.11
C ASP A 421 -16.33 -0.41 -32.91
N SER A 422 -15.66 -1.35 -32.23
CA SER A 422 -14.81 -2.34 -32.88
C SER A 422 -15.70 -3.43 -33.47
N ASN A 423 -15.95 -3.43 -34.78
CA ASN A 423 -16.66 -4.49 -35.53
C ASN A 423 -16.06 -5.92 -35.39
N ASN A 424 -15.14 -6.13 -34.43
CA ASN A 424 -14.59 -7.42 -34.06
C ASN A 424 -15.59 -8.23 -33.22
N ASN A 425 -16.41 -9.03 -33.90
CA ASN A 425 -17.28 -10.06 -33.31
C ASN A 425 -16.55 -11.11 -32.43
N SER A 426 -15.22 -11.04 -32.28
CA SER A 426 -14.41 -12.05 -31.56
C SER A 426 -14.04 -11.67 -30.12
N SER A 427 -14.23 -10.41 -29.67
CA SER A 427 -13.88 -10.05 -28.29
C SER A 427 -14.98 -10.46 -27.32
N LYS A 428 -14.85 -11.65 -26.73
CA LYS A 428 -15.64 -12.04 -25.55
C LYS A 428 -15.61 -10.90 -24.53
N ASN A 429 -16.79 -10.49 -24.04
CA ASN A 429 -16.92 -9.52 -22.96
C ASN A 429 -16.08 -9.96 -21.75
N LYS A 430 -14.94 -9.29 -21.52
CA LYS A 430 -14.01 -9.56 -20.41
C LYS A 430 -14.74 -9.51 -19.07
N PHE A 431 -15.58 -8.49 -18.90
CA PHE A 431 -16.45 -8.32 -17.73
C PHE A 431 -17.88 -8.73 -18.08
N LYS A 432 -18.45 -9.69 -17.35
CA LYS A 432 -19.88 -10.05 -17.49
C LYS A 432 -20.74 -9.01 -16.77
N SER A 433 -20.25 -8.51 -15.64
CA SER A 433 -20.89 -7.48 -14.82
C SER A 433 -19.90 -6.43 -14.32
N LYS A 434 -20.41 -5.26 -13.92
CA LYS A 434 -19.61 -4.22 -13.23
C LYS A 434 -18.90 -4.72 -11.97
N LYS A 435 -19.41 -5.76 -11.29
CA LYS A 435 -18.79 -6.33 -10.08
C LYS A 435 -17.56 -7.19 -10.40
N ASP A 436 -17.37 -7.56 -11.67
CA ASP A 436 -16.27 -8.41 -12.13
C ASP A 436 -14.98 -7.60 -12.33
N ILE A 437 -15.03 -6.27 -12.22
CA ILE A 437 -13.85 -5.41 -12.27
C ILE A 437 -13.10 -5.52 -10.94
N PRO A 438 -11.85 -6.02 -10.94
CA PRO A 438 -11.04 -6.17 -9.73
C PRO A 438 -10.79 -4.84 -9.02
N VAL A 439 -10.84 -4.87 -7.69
CA VAL A 439 -10.53 -3.71 -6.86
C VAL A 439 -9.51 -4.06 -5.78
N VAL A 440 -8.44 -3.29 -5.71
CA VAL A 440 -7.47 -3.37 -4.61
C VAL A 440 -7.62 -2.14 -3.73
N ILE A 441 -7.86 -2.38 -2.43
CA ILE A 441 -7.89 -1.33 -1.42
C ILE A 441 -6.57 -1.39 -0.66
N VAL A 442 -5.81 -0.31 -0.67
CA VAL A 442 -4.58 -0.18 0.13
C VAL A 442 -4.96 0.38 1.50
N GLU A 443 -4.68 -0.41 2.53
CA GLU A 443 -4.98 -0.06 3.92
C GLU A 443 -4.13 1.12 4.39
N LEU A 444 -4.69 2.01 5.21
CA LEU A 444 -3.90 3.10 5.76
C LEU A 444 -2.85 2.63 6.77
N GLY A 445 -1.75 3.39 6.84
CA GLY A 445 -0.65 3.11 7.75
C GLY A 445 -0.99 3.33 9.24
N PRO A 446 -0.16 2.80 10.14
CA PRO A 446 -0.37 2.87 11.57
C PRO A 446 -0.27 4.30 12.14
N PHE A 447 0.33 5.27 11.45
CA PHE A 447 0.48 6.64 11.95
C PHE A 447 -0.86 7.29 12.34
N ILE A 448 -1.92 6.89 11.65
CA ILE A 448 -3.29 7.32 11.86
C ILE A 448 -3.87 6.80 13.17
N GLY A 449 -3.57 5.55 13.55
CA GLY A 449 -4.18 4.90 14.72
C GLY A 449 -3.45 5.11 16.04
N TYR A 450 -2.25 5.68 16.05
CA TYR A 450 -1.37 5.68 17.23
C TYR A 450 -0.86 7.05 17.68
N GLY A 451 -1.03 8.12 16.87
CA GLY A 451 -0.43 9.44 17.15
C GLY A 451 -1.36 10.52 17.69
N ARG A 452 -2.67 10.45 17.41
CA ARG A 452 -3.66 11.44 17.90
C ARG A 452 -4.93 10.82 18.50
N ALA A 453 -5.42 9.72 17.92
CA ALA A 453 -6.53 8.96 18.50
C ALA A 453 -5.98 7.96 19.54
N LYS A 454 -6.01 8.31 20.82
CA LYS A 454 -5.71 7.39 21.95
C LYS A 454 -6.71 6.23 22.06
N GLU A 455 -7.76 6.20 21.23
CA GLU A 455 -8.85 5.25 21.36
C GLU A 455 -8.83 4.18 20.24
N ASN A 456 -8.46 2.96 20.65
CA ASN A 456 -8.77 1.69 19.98
C ASN A 456 -8.33 1.54 18.50
N PRO A 457 -7.02 1.36 18.24
CA PRO A 457 -6.55 0.89 16.94
C PRO A 457 -7.22 -0.44 16.55
N PRO A 458 -7.49 -0.68 15.26
CA PRO A 458 -7.28 0.24 14.14
C PRO A 458 -8.34 1.36 14.10
N GLY A 459 -7.97 2.52 13.56
CA GLY A 459 -8.88 3.67 13.44
C GLY A 459 -10.12 3.40 12.57
N PRO A 460 -11.14 4.28 12.62
CA PRO A 460 -12.43 4.09 11.94
C PRO A 460 -12.30 3.88 10.43
N ILE A 461 -11.34 4.57 9.79
CA ILE A 461 -11.12 4.49 8.33
C ILE A 461 -10.58 3.12 7.92
N ILE A 462 -9.58 2.59 8.65
CA ILE A 462 -9.06 1.23 8.43
C ILE A 462 -10.16 0.18 8.64
N LYS A 463 -10.98 0.34 9.70
CA LYS A 463 -12.14 -0.54 9.96
C LYS A 463 -13.13 -0.51 8.79
N ALA A 464 -13.37 0.65 8.19
CA ALA A 464 -14.23 0.80 7.02
C ALA A 464 -13.60 0.14 5.77
N GLN A 465 -12.31 0.34 5.49
CA GLN A 465 -11.60 -0.32 4.38
C GLN A 465 -11.66 -1.85 4.48
N ARG A 466 -11.41 -2.40 5.67
CA ARG A 466 -11.53 -3.85 5.94
C ARG A 466 -12.96 -4.34 5.73
N GLN A 467 -13.95 -3.62 6.26
CA GLN A 467 -15.35 -3.99 6.10
C GLN A 467 -15.79 -3.95 4.63
N PHE A 468 -15.36 -2.96 3.86
CA PHE A 468 -15.63 -2.89 2.43
C PHE A 468 -15.13 -4.16 1.72
N VAL A 469 -13.85 -4.53 1.91
CA VAL A 469 -13.29 -5.71 1.24
C VAL A 469 -14.02 -7.01 1.65
N LEU A 470 -14.46 -7.12 2.91
CA LEU A 470 -15.26 -8.27 3.36
C LEU A 470 -16.64 -8.35 2.69
N GLN A 471 -17.25 -7.22 2.35
CA GLN A 471 -18.61 -7.15 1.80
C GLN A 471 -18.64 -7.21 0.26
N HIS A 472 -17.51 -6.98 -0.40
CA HIS A 472 -17.43 -6.85 -1.84
C HIS A 472 -16.57 -7.97 -2.45
N PRO A 473 -17.18 -8.93 -3.17
CA PRO A 473 -16.39 -9.96 -3.88
C PRO A 473 -15.53 -9.31 -4.95
N ASN A 474 -14.48 -10.02 -5.38
CA ASN A 474 -13.50 -9.52 -6.35
C ASN A 474 -12.74 -8.27 -5.87
N THR A 475 -12.54 -8.17 -4.56
CA THR A 475 -11.72 -7.15 -3.94
C THR A 475 -10.68 -7.76 -3.01
N ILE A 476 -9.49 -7.16 -2.93
CA ILE A 476 -8.43 -7.56 -1.99
C ILE A 476 -7.93 -6.34 -1.22
N LEU A 477 -7.69 -6.55 0.07
CA LEU A 477 -7.04 -5.56 0.93
C LEU A 477 -5.52 -5.77 0.88
N VAL A 478 -4.78 -4.74 0.47
CA VAL A 478 -3.33 -4.67 0.66
C VAL A 478 -3.07 -4.06 2.03
N ASN A 479 -2.68 -4.93 2.97
CA ASN A 479 -2.31 -4.51 4.32
C ASN A 479 -0.99 -3.73 4.27
N THR A 480 -0.90 -2.61 4.99
CA THR A 480 0.31 -1.77 5.09
C THR A 480 0.95 -1.84 6.48
N GLY A 481 0.60 -2.88 7.23
CA GLY A 481 1.06 -3.06 8.58
C GLY A 481 0.31 -2.18 9.58
N SER A 482 -0.99 -1.91 9.36
CA SER A 482 -1.87 -1.51 10.46
C SER A 482 -2.42 -2.72 11.23
N ASN A 483 -1.70 -3.85 11.12
CA ASN A 483 -1.94 -5.08 11.85
C ASN A 483 -1.87 -4.82 13.37
N GLU A 484 -2.67 -5.58 14.12
CA GLU A 484 -2.59 -5.64 15.57
C GLU A 484 -1.16 -6.00 16.02
N ASP A 485 -0.45 -6.86 15.27
CA ASP A 485 0.96 -7.16 15.54
C ASP A 485 1.87 -5.96 15.22
N PRO A 486 2.50 -5.32 16.24
CA PRO A 486 3.44 -4.23 16.05
C PRO A 486 4.68 -4.60 15.21
N LYS A 487 4.99 -5.91 15.08
CA LYS A 487 6.17 -6.40 14.36
C LYS A 487 5.97 -6.47 12.85
N GLU A 488 4.73 -6.49 12.38
CA GLU A 488 4.43 -6.52 10.94
C GLU A 488 4.09 -5.13 10.39
N ARG A 489 4.30 -4.09 11.21
CA ARG A 489 3.99 -2.72 10.83
C ARG A 489 5.05 -2.17 9.89
N LEU A 490 4.61 -1.54 8.80
CA LEU A 490 5.46 -0.68 7.99
C LEU A 490 5.69 0.64 8.74
N SER A 491 6.33 1.60 8.07
CA SER A 491 6.66 2.90 8.64
C SER A 491 5.45 3.59 9.30
N LYS A 492 5.69 4.26 10.44
CA LYS A 492 4.70 5.10 11.12
C LYS A 492 4.76 6.56 10.65
N PHE A 493 5.46 6.84 9.56
CA PHE A 493 5.50 8.19 9.00
C PHE A 493 4.22 8.46 8.19
N TYR A 494 3.79 9.73 8.18
CA TYR A 494 2.55 10.14 7.48
C TYR A 494 2.60 9.77 5.99
N HIS A 495 3.75 10.00 5.37
CA HIS A 495 4.07 9.43 4.07
C HIS A 495 4.91 8.18 4.28
N PHE A 496 4.55 7.08 3.63
CA PHE A 496 5.35 5.87 3.67
C PHE A 496 6.75 6.14 3.14
N ASP A 497 7.76 5.63 3.85
CA ASP A 497 9.14 5.69 3.40
C ASP A 497 9.38 4.78 2.18
N ALA A 498 10.54 4.96 1.54
CA ALA A 498 11.00 4.16 0.41
C ALA A 498 10.75 2.64 0.56
N PRO A 499 11.22 1.94 1.61
CA PRO A 499 11.01 0.49 1.74
C PRO A 499 9.52 0.13 1.92
N SER A 500 8.73 0.98 2.58
CA SER A 500 7.30 0.77 2.71
C SER A 500 6.60 0.89 1.36
N GLN A 501 6.89 1.91 0.56
CA GLN A 501 6.31 2.08 -0.78
C GLN A 501 6.64 0.92 -1.72
N LEU A 502 7.91 0.47 -1.72
CA LEU A 502 8.33 -0.72 -2.46
C LEU A 502 7.56 -1.96 -2.00
N THR A 503 7.42 -2.16 -0.68
CA THR A 503 6.62 -3.27 -0.14
C THR A 503 5.16 -3.22 -0.58
N ILE A 504 4.54 -2.04 -0.54
CA ILE A 504 3.15 -1.83 -0.93
C ILE A 504 2.95 -2.13 -2.41
N GLY A 505 3.84 -1.64 -3.28
CA GLY A 505 3.79 -1.93 -4.72
C GLY A 505 3.87 -3.42 -5.04
N HIS A 506 4.78 -4.16 -4.38
CA HIS A 506 4.83 -5.62 -4.50
C HIS A 506 3.51 -6.29 -4.04
N ARG A 507 2.94 -5.85 -2.91
CA ARG A 507 1.66 -6.40 -2.41
C ARG A 507 0.49 -6.10 -3.35
N ILE A 508 0.45 -4.92 -3.97
CA ILE A 508 -0.55 -4.58 -5.00
C ILE A 508 -0.40 -5.50 -6.20
N ALA A 509 0.83 -5.74 -6.67
CA ALA A 509 1.08 -6.64 -7.80
C ALA A 509 0.57 -8.06 -7.53
N VAL A 510 0.85 -8.60 -6.34
CA VAL A 510 0.35 -9.93 -5.92
C VAL A 510 -1.18 -9.95 -5.79
N ALA A 511 -1.77 -8.89 -5.22
CA ALA A 511 -3.23 -8.79 -5.08
C ALA A 511 -3.92 -8.76 -6.45
N LEU A 512 -3.45 -7.90 -7.36
CA LEU A 512 -4.00 -7.82 -8.72
C LEU A 512 -3.78 -9.11 -9.50
N SER A 513 -2.59 -9.72 -9.45
CA SER A 513 -2.34 -10.99 -10.17
C SER A 513 -3.28 -12.09 -9.70
N THR A 514 -3.60 -12.11 -8.40
CA THR A 514 -4.56 -13.05 -7.83
C THR A 514 -5.97 -12.82 -8.38
N LEU A 515 -6.44 -11.56 -8.40
CA LEU A 515 -7.78 -11.23 -8.88
C LEU A 515 -7.94 -11.50 -10.38
N VAL A 516 -6.97 -11.06 -11.20
CA VAL A 516 -7.07 -11.22 -12.66
C VAL A 516 -7.00 -12.69 -13.08
N ASN A 517 -6.13 -13.50 -12.45
CA ASN A 517 -6.02 -14.93 -12.75
C ASN A 517 -7.22 -15.75 -12.23
N SER A 518 -7.96 -15.25 -11.24
CA SER A 518 -9.16 -15.96 -10.73
C SER A 518 -10.36 -15.83 -11.66
N THR A 519 -10.35 -14.84 -12.56
CA THR A 519 -11.50 -14.49 -13.39
C THR A 519 -11.79 -15.52 -14.48
N ASP A 520 -10.76 -16.23 -14.95
CA ASP A 520 -10.89 -17.28 -15.99
C ASP A 520 -11.63 -18.54 -15.51
N GLY A 521 -11.74 -18.71 -14.18
CA GLY A 521 -12.34 -19.89 -13.55
C GLY A 521 -13.71 -19.67 -12.91
N TYR A 522 -14.25 -18.43 -12.89
CA TYR A 522 -15.57 -18.16 -12.32
C TYR A 522 -16.68 -18.57 -13.32
N GLN A 523 -16.74 -19.87 -13.63
CA GLN A 523 -18.02 -20.50 -13.93
C GLN A 523 -18.86 -20.37 -12.65
N SER A 524 -19.92 -19.58 -12.77
CA SER A 524 -20.91 -19.26 -11.74
C SER A 524 -21.36 -20.52 -11.00
N THR A 525 -20.64 -20.92 -9.96
CA THR A 525 -21.21 -21.75 -8.92
C THR A 525 -22.13 -20.84 -8.13
N LYS A 526 -23.44 -21.07 -8.34
CA LYS A 526 -24.62 -20.46 -7.71
C LYS A 526 -24.31 -19.39 -6.65
N SER A 527 -24.73 -18.17 -6.96
CA SER A 527 -24.83 -17.02 -6.06
C SER A 527 -25.14 -17.47 -4.62
N PRO A 528 -24.42 -16.99 -3.59
CA PRO A 528 -24.76 -17.32 -2.22
C PRO A 528 -26.18 -16.81 -1.95
N THR A 529 -27.10 -17.76 -1.74
CA THR A 529 -28.45 -17.51 -1.24
C THR A 529 -28.36 -16.53 -0.08
N GLN A 530 -29.21 -15.50 -0.14
CA GLN A 530 -29.37 -14.43 0.85
C GLN A 530 -29.15 -14.95 2.27
N MET A 531 -28.31 -14.25 3.04
CA MET A 531 -28.17 -14.48 4.47
C MET A 531 -29.54 -14.29 5.13
N PRO A 532 -30.11 -15.34 5.77
CA PRO A 532 -31.08 -15.10 6.81
C PRO A 532 -30.34 -14.42 7.97
N SER A 533 -30.94 -13.36 8.52
CA SER A 533 -30.54 -12.80 9.80
C SER A 533 -30.58 -13.90 10.85
N VAL A 534 -29.43 -14.35 11.37
CA VAL A 534 -29.39 -15.27 12.51
C VAL A 534 -28.22 -14.95 13.44
N GLU A 535 -28.59 -14.85 14.71
CA GLU A 535 -27.85 -15.28 15.90
C GLU A 535 -26.89 -16.49 15.70
N PRO A 536 -25.95 -16.72 16.62
CA PRO A 536 -24.83 -17.61 16.37
C PRO A 536 -25.24 -19.08 16.48
N SER A 537 -25.40 -19.77 15.34
CA SER A 537 -25.37 -21.23 15.31
C SER A 537 -24.54 -21.77 14.15
N SER A 538 -23.78 -22.82 14.46
CA SER A 538 -22.64 -23.34 13.71
C SER A 538 -23.02 -24.53 12.82
N SER A 539 -22.87 -24.40 11.51
CA SER A 539 -22.55 -25.53 10.63
C SER A 539 -21.86 -25.04 9.34
N LEU A 540 -20.82 -25.75 8.90
CA LEU A 540 -20.08 -25.48 7.65
C LEU A 540 -20.23 -26.68 6.72
N ASN A 541 -20.71 -26.41 5.51
CA ASN A 541 -20.90 -27.38 4.43
C ASN A 541 -19.56 -27.82 3.78
N PRO A 542 -19.39 -29.10 3.40
CA PRO A 542 -18.13 -29.68 2.92
C PRO A 542 -17.82 -29.51 1.41
N SER A 543 -18.53 -28.68 0.64
CA SER A 543 -18.51 -28.79 -0.84
C SER A 543 -17.55 -27.87 -1.62
N ASN A 544 -16.60 -27.16 -0.98
CA ASN A 544 -15.78 -26.16 -1.70
C ASN A 544 -14.31 -26.60 -1.88
N SER A 545 -13.98 -27.26 -3.00
CA SER A 545 -12.66 -27.83 -3.32
C SER A 545 -11.60 -26.81 -3.78
N PHE A 546 -11.96 -25.54 -3.97
CA PHE A 546 -11.04 -24.49 -4.46
C PHE A 546 -10.24 -23.78 -3.35
N ARG A 547 -10.43 -24.12 -2.08
CA ARG A 547 -9.56 -23.65 -1.00
C ARG A 547 -8.26 -24.45 -0.99
N THR A 548 -7.31 -24.06 -1.84
CA THR A 548 -5.93 -24.53 -1.72
C THR A 548 -5.40 -24.18 -0.34
N CYS A 549 -4.74 -25.12 0.33
CA CYS A 549 -4.37 -25.00 1.75
C CYS A 549 -3.52 -23.79 2.12
N ASP A 550 -2.95 -23.12 1.14
CA ASP A 550 -2.19 -21.90 1.34
C ASP A 550 -3.08 -20.76 1.88
N SER A 551 -4.36 -20.66 1.52
CA SER A 551 -5.24 -19.63 2.11
C SER A 551 -5.84 -20.06 3.46
N TYR A 552 -6.06 -21.35 3.67
CA TYR A 552 -6.69 -21.87 4.89
C TYR A 552 -5.71 -22.04 6.06
N ILE A 553 -4.43 -22.34 5.80
CA ILE A 553 -3.43 -22.73 6.83
C ILE A 553 -2.36 -21.63 7.07
N ALA A 554 -2.16 -20.67 6.15
CA ALA A 554 -0.95 -19.83 6.10
C ALA A 554 -0.58 -19.03 7.35
N LEU A 555 -1.52 -18.50 8.11
CA LEU A 555 -1.17 -17.53 9.16
C LEU A 555 -0.58 -18.17 10.43
N ASN A 556 -0.86 -19.45 10.72
CA ASN A 556 -0.27 -20.20 11.85
C ASN A 556 -0.55 -21.71 11.70
N PRO A 557 0.20 -22.42 10.83
CA PRO A 557 -0.13 -23.77 10.39
C PRO A 557 -0.29 -24.75 11.55
N VAL A 558 0.70 -24.81 12.44
CA VAL A 558 0.75 -25.77 13.54
C VAL A 558 -0.37 -25.55 14.55
N LYS A 559 -0.59 -24.30 14.98
CA LYS A 559 -1.67 -23.97 15.92
C LYS A 559 -3.05 -24.30 15.34
N ARG A 560 -3.26 -24.01 14.05
CA ARG A 560 -4.54 -24.26 13.39
C ARG A 560 -4.76 -25.74 13.12
N CYS A 561 -3.73 -26.47 12.67
CA CYS A 561 -3.77 -27.91 12.44
C CYS A 561 -4.03 -28.69 13.75
N ASN A 562 -3.65 -28.14 14.91
CA ASN A 562 -3.89 -28.74 16.22
C ASN A 562 -5.24 -28.38 16.86
N LYS A 563 -6.01 -27.46 16.29
CA LYS A 563 -7.34 -27.11 16.81
C LYS A 563 -8.31 -28.28 16.58
N ILE A 564 -9.14 -28.59 17.58
CA ILE A 564 -10.23 -29.55 17.44
C ILE A 564 -11.30 -28.92 16.55
N GLN A 565 -11.73 -29.65 15.52
CA GLN A 565 -12.83 -29.21 14.67
C GLN A 565 -14.15 -29.41 15.44
N PRO A 566 -15.00 -28.38 15.58
CA PRO A 566 -16.31 -28.54 16.23
C PRO A 566 -17.11 -29.66 15.56
N ASN A 567 -17.89 -30.41 16.36
CA ASN A 567 -18.77 -31.49 15.90
C ASN A 567 -18.07 -32.66 15.19
N SER A 568 -16.75 -32.81 15.37
CA SER A 568 -15.96 -33.85 14.68
C SER A 568 -15.59 -35.05 15.56
N GLY A 569 -16.13 -35.13 16.78
CA GLY A 569 -15.75 -36.17 17.76
C GLY A 569 -14.26 -36.08 18.13
N SER A 570 -13.79 -34.90 18.54
CA SER A 570 -12.40 -34.65 18.96
C SER A 570 -11.33 -34.75 17.87
N LYS A 571 -11.70 -34.80 16.59
CA LYS A 571 -10.73 -34.80 15.48
C LYS A 571 -10.13 -33.40 15.29
N ARG A 572 -8.82 -33.36 15.04
CA ARG A 572 -8.10 -32.11 14.75
C ARG A 572 -8.35 -31.67 13.31
N VAL A 573 -8.22 -30.37 13.04
CA VAL A 573 -8.32 -29.80 11.67
C VAL A 573 -7.40 -30.53 10.70
N SER A 574 -6.21 -30.98 11.13
CA SER A 574 -5.27 -31.75 10.30
C SER A 574 -5.83 -33.06 9.74
N SER A 575 -6.84 -33.68 10.38
CA SER A 575 -7.47 -34.91 9.90
C SER A 575 -8.26 -34.68 8.60
N PHE A 576 -8.81 -33.48 8.44
CA PHE A 576 -9.64 -33.05 7.30
C PHE A 576 -8.84 -32.38 6.19
N CYS A 577 -7.56 -32.09 6.42
CA CYS A 577 -6.68 -31.49 5.43
C CYS A 577 -6.31 -32.49 4.31
N PRO A 578 -6.29 -32.06 3.04
CA PRO A 578 -5.70 -32.84 1.94
C PRO A 578 -4.24 -33.24 2.22
N ALA A 579 -3.76 -34.30 1.58
CA ALA A 579 -2.42 -34.87 1.84
C ALA A 579 -1.26 -33.85 1.67
N THR A 580 -1.36 -32.95 0.69
CA THR A 580 -0.42 -31.84 0.45
C THR A 580 -0.31 -30.90 1.65
N CYS A 581 -1.41 -30.73 2.38
CA CYS A 581 -1.55 -29.79 3.50
C CYS A 581 -1.20 -30.43 4.83
N LYS A 582 -1.48 -31.73 4.97
CA LYS A 582 -1.01 -32.55 6.10
C LYS A 582 0.52 -32.52 6.23
N LYS A 583 1.27 -32.42 5.11
CA LYS A 583 2.73 -32.23 5.15
C LYS A 583 3.09 -30.93 5.86
N LYS A 584 2.46 -29.80 5.51
CA LYS A 584 2.67 -28.50 6.18
C LYS A 584 2.25 -28.48 7.65
N CYS A 585 1.30 -29.32 8.06
CA CYS A 585 0.95 -29.52 9.47
C CYS A 585 2.01 -30.31 10.27
N LYS A 586 2.85 -31.13 9.62
CA LYS A 586 3.85 -31.99 10.28
C LYS A 586 5.25 -31.37 10.36
N THR A 587 5.61 -30.48 9.43
CA THR A 587 7.00 -30.10 9.18
C THR A 587 7.38 -28.66 9.58
N LEU A 588 6.74 -28.07 10.59
CA LEU A 588 7.12 -26.75 11.10
C LEU A 588 7.29 -26.76 12.62
#